data_AF-A0A919K4G0-F1
#
_entry.id   AF-A0A919K4G0-F1
#
_cell.length_a   1.000
_cell.length_b   1.000
_cell.length_c   1.000
_cell.angle_alpha   90.00
_cell.angle_beta   90.00
_cell.angle_gamma   90.00
#
_symmetry.space_group_name_H-M   'P 1'
#
loop_
_entity.id
_entity.type
_entity.pdbx_description
1 polymer ?
#
loop_
_entity_poly.entity_id
_entity_poly.type
_entity_poly.pdbx_seq_one_letter_code
_entity_poly.pdbx_strand_id
1 'polypeptide(L)'
;MRARSSLLLITALGAGLLFSGCGMSGSDTESGSVAAQNDAGGAQLAAPEAARDQADGSAAQGKDTPAQAPDLRVDQRSIIYRGSVTVRVKDVNAATGQATGIATTAGGFIGSDNRTSTTNGAGTATLMLRIPADKFGTTVDQLSKLGTEEHREINTEDVTEETVDLDARIAVQQARVDSGRKLLAQAKSLNELVMLEKEVATREADLASLQGKKRRLADLTALSTITVTFLGPDAAAVAPEEPPGFLSGLAAGWDALLASLKVLLTVLGALLPWVIALGLPIWGLLYLYRRLGRGRLGRPALVAATPSATPDTTESTAPKE
;
A
#
# COMPACT_ATOMS: atom_id res chain seq x y z
N MET A 1 45.73 34.80 -17.26
CA MET A 1 44.68 35.40 -18.12
C MET A 1 43.43 34.54 -17.99
N ARG A 2 42.40 35.05 -17.28
CA ARG A 2 41.07 35.48 -17.82
C ARG A 2 40.14 34.27 -18.09
N ALA A 3 38.91 34.15 -17.61
CA ALA A 3 38.01 34.91 -16.72
C ALA A 3 36.88 33.90 -16.33
N ARG A 4 36.46 33.71 -15.08
CA ARG A 4 35.38 34.43 -14.35
C ARG A 4 34.22 34.99 -15.21
N SER A 5 33.00 34.65 -14.76
CA SER A 5 31.76 35.47 -14.75
C SER A 5 30.64 35.09 -15.71
N SER A 6 29.52 34.63 -15.14
CA SER A 6 28.13 35.10 -15.36
C SER A 6 27.19 34.10 -14.65
N LEU A 7 26.11 34.44 -13.94
CA LEU A 7 25.59 35.65 -13.35
C LEU A 7 24.37 35.17 -12.52
N LEU A 8 24.22 35.71 -11.31
CA LEU A 8 23.02 35.64 -10.47
C LEU A 8 21.81 36.33 -11.13
N LEU A 9 20.61 35.80 -10.92
CA LEU A 9 19.27 36.46 -10.93
C LEU A 9 18.23 35.34 -10.74
N ILE A 10 17.50 35.19 -9.64
CA ILE A 10 16.44 36.08 -9.13
C ILE A 10 16.16 35.73 -7.65
N THR A 11 16.14 36.75 -6.79
CA THR A 11 15.55 36.74 -5.45
C THR A 11 14.34 37.67 -5.42
N ALA A 12 13.38 37.32 -4.54
CA ALA A 12 12.29 38.16 -4.01
C ALA A 12 11.07 38.28 -4.95
N LEU A 13 9.81 38.38 -4.51
CA LEU A 13 9.21 38.87 -3.27
C LEU A 13 7.68 38.63 -3.34
N GLY A 14 6.99 38.53 -2.19
CA GLY A 14 5.57 38.91 -2.05
C GLY A 14 4.63 37.75 -1.70
N ALA A 15 4.22 37.57 -0.45
CA ALA A 15 3.22 38.35 0.30
C ALA A 15 1.77 38.08 -0.14
N GLY A 16 1.03 37.41 0.75
CA GLY A 16 -0.40 37.61 1.03
C GLY A 16 -1.41 37.53 -0.12
N LEU A 17 -2.19 36.45 -0.14
CA LEU A 17 -3.58 36.52 -0.59
C LEU A 17 -4.49 35.85 0.44
N LEU A 18 -5.24 36.70 1.14
CA LEU A 18 -6.54 36.42 1.72
C LEU A 18 -7.59 36.36 0.60
N PHE A 19 -8.66 35.59 0.85
CA PHE A 19 -9.97 35.56 0.17
C PHE A 19 -10.07 34.95 -1.26
N SER A 20 -10.66 33.75 -1.36
CA SER A 20 -12.08 33.54 -1.78
C SER A 20 -12.33 32.16 -2.38
N GLY A 21 -13.27 31.43 -1.78
CA GLY A 21 -14.39 30.79 -2.47
C GLY A 21 -14.14 29.56 -3.34
N CYS A 22 -14.64 28.42 -2.88
CA CYS A 22 -15.53 27.58 -3.69
C CYS A 22 -16.42 26.75 -2.75
N GLY A 23 -17.73 27.03 -2.80
CA GLY A 23 -18.75 26.17 -2.22
C GLY A 23 -19.05 25.00 -3.15
N MET A 24 -19.47 23.88 -2.56
CA MET A 24 -20.22 22.83 -3.26
C MET A 24 -21.24 22.26 -2.27
N SER A 25 -22.51 22.43 -2.62
CA SER A 25 -23.65 21.74 -2.04
C SER A 25 -23.54 20.23 -2.31
N GLY A 26 -23.76 19.42 -1.28
CA GLY A 26 -24.00 17.98 -1.39
C GLY A 26 -25.30 17.64 -0.69
N SER A 27 -26.35 17.49 -1.48
CA SER A 27 -27.69 17.05 -1.11
C SER A 27 -27.71 15.57 -0.75
N ASP A 28 -28.48 15.27 0.30
CA ASP A 28 -29.30 14.09 0.56
C ASP A 28 -28.84 12.72 0.03
N THR A 29 -28.58 11.82 0.97
CA THR A 29 -28.91 10.40 0.79
C THR A 29 -29.44 9.87 2.12
N GLU A 30 -30.76 9.94 2.26
CA GLU A 30 -31.50 9.03 3.13
C GLU A 30 -31.24 7.60 2.67
N SER A 31 -30.56 6.80 3.50
CA SER A 31 -30.62 5.35 3.41
C SER A 31 -31.55 4.86 4.50
N GLY A 32 -32.79 4.55 4.09
CA GLY A 32 -33.77 3.88 4.91
C GLY A 32 -33.26 2.52 5.36
N SER A 33 -33.03 2.37 6.66
CA SER A 33 -32.85 1.08 7.30
C SER A 33 -34.22 0.49 7.60
N VAL A 34 -34.72 -0.32 6.67
CA VAL A 34 -35.77 -1.30 6.96
C VAL A 34 -35.07 -2.61 7.34
N ALA A 35 -34.80 -2.76 8.64
CA ALA A 35 -34.48 -4.06 9.23
C ALA A 35 -35.65 -4.47 10.13
N ALA A 36 -36.27 -5.58 9.74
CA ALA A 36 -37.48 -6.14 10.29
C ALA A 36 -37.36 -6.43 11.79
N GLN A 37 -38.33 -5.94 12.54
CA GLN A 37 -38.74 -6.51 13.82
C GLN A 37 -39.24 -7.93 13.55
N ASN A 38 -38.42 -8.93 13.91
CA ASN A 38 -38.91 -10.26 14.17
C ASN A 38 -38.95 -10.46 15.68
N ASP A 39 -40.18 -10.35 16.17
CA ASP A 39 -40.66 -10.83 17.45
C ASP A 39 -40.59 -12.37 17.42
N ALA A 40 -39.81 -12.99 18.31
CA ALA A 40 -39.82 -14.42 18.51
C ALA A 40 -39.72 -14.68 20.01
N GLY A 41 -40.91 -14.85 20.60
CA GLY A 41 -41.14 -15.32 21.95
C GLY A 41 -40.45 -16.66 22.23
N GLY A 42 -40.19 -16.87 23.51
CA GLY A 42 -39.46 -18.01 24.03
C GLY A 42 -40.11 -19.35 23.72
N ALA A 43 -39.25 -20.34 23.54
CA ALA A 43 -39.55 -21.72 23.88
C ALA A 43 -38.25 -22.36 24.40
N GLN A 44 -38.15 -22.37 25.72
CA GLN A 44 -37.29 -23.22 26.52
C GLN A 44 -37.56 -24.69 26.12
N LEU A 45 -36.59 -25.38 25.54
CA LEU A 45 -36.65 -26.84 25.41
C LEU A 45 -35.39 -27.45 26.04
N ALA A 46 -35.68 -28.16 27.12
CA ALA A 46 -34.76 -28.83 28.01
C ALA A 46 -33.89 -29.86 27.27
N ALA A 47 -32.62 -29.87 27.63
CA ALA A 47 -31.79 -31.07 27.56
C ALA A 47 -32.21 -32.06 28.66
N PRO A 48 -32.14 -33.36 28.40
CA PRO A 48 -31.79 -34.30 29.44
C PRO A 48 -30.45 -34.99 29.11
N GLU A 49 -29.57 -34.96 30.09
CA GLU A 49 -28.40 -35.83 30.20
C GLU A 49 -28.81 -37.27 30.57
N ALA A 50 -27.98 -38.19 30.10
CA ALA A 50 -27.61 -39.49 30.67
C ALA A 50 -28.62 -40.65 30.66
N ALA A 51 -28.26 -41.72 29.94
CA ALA A 51 -27.92 -43.01 30.55
C ALA A 51 -27.30 -43.98 29.51
N ARG A 52 -26.34 -44.77 29.99
CA ARG A 52 -25.59 -45.82 29.29
C ARG A 52 -26.48 -47.04 29.01
N ASP A 53 -26.19 -47.77 27.94
CA ASP A 53 -25.96 -49.22 28.05
C ASP A 53 -25.28 -49.82 26.81
N GLN A 54 -24.24 -50.61 27.07
CA GLN A 54 -23.66 -51.58 26.13
C GLN A 54 -24.50 -52.84 26.19
N ALA A 55 -24.95 -53.34 25.04
CA ALA A 55 -25.22 -54.76 24.87
C ALA A 55 -25.08 -55.17 23.39
N ASP A 56 -24.23 -56.15 23.21
CA ASP A 56 -23.95 -56.92 22.00
C ASP A 56 -25.19 -57.74 21.59
N GLY A 57 -25.48 -57.86 20.29
CA GLY A 57 -26.68 -58.57 19.83
C GLY A 57 -26.99 -58.44 18.34
N SER A 58 -26.33 -59.28 17.54
CA SER A 58 -26.58 -59.53 16.11
C SER A 58 -28.05 -59.91 15.80
N ALA A 59 -28.70 -59.20 14.86
CA ALA A 59 -29.47 -59.79 13.74
C ALA A 59 -30.07 -58.74 12.76
N ALA A 60 -29.97 -59.06 11.46
CA ALA A 60 -30.89 -58.75 10.37
C ALA A 60 -30.97 -57.32 9.77
N GLN A 61 -30.11 -57.10 8.77
CA GLN A 61 -30.47 -56.72 7.39
C GLN A 61 -31.63 -55.72 7.17
N GLY A 62 -31.30 -54.43 7.27
CA GLY A 62 -31.94 -53.34 6.52
C GLY A 62 -30.89 -52.72 5.60
N LYS A 63 -31.12 -52.71 4.28
CA LYS A 63 -30.28 -52.02 3.30
C LYS A 63 -30.50 -50.51 3.42
N ASP A 64 -29.98 -49.92 4.47
CA ASP A 64 -29.72 -48.50 4.51
C ASP A 64 -28.26 -48.33 4.08
N THR A 65 -28.06 -48.19 2.78
CA THR A 65 -26.82 -47.62 2.27
C THR A 65 -26.75 -46.22 2.89
N PRO A 66 -25.86 -45.93 3.86
CA PRO A 66 -25.55 -44.54 4.12
C PRO A 66 -25.04 -44.03 2.79
N ALA A 67 -25.59 -42.94 2.27
CA ALA A 67 -24.98 -42.23 1.16
C ALA A 67 -23.54 -41.95 1.60
N GLN A 68 -22.63 -42.83 1.19
CA GLN A 68 -21.23 -42.77 1.55
C GLN A 68 -20.76 -41.55 0.78
N ALA A 69 -20.67 -40.42 1.49
CA ALA A 69 -19.98 -39.25 0.99
C ALA A 69 -18.69 -39.78 0.36
N PRO A 70 -18.39 -39.43 -0.91
CA PRO A 70 -17.25 -40.01 -1.59
C PRO A 70 -16.04 -39.75 -0.70
N ASP A 71 -15.39 -40.83 -0.25
CA ASP A 71 -14.11 -40.77 0.44
C ASP A 71 -13.08 -40.38 -0.61
N LEU A 72 -13.08 -39.09 -0.94
CA LEU A 72 -12.15 -38.48 -1.87
C LEU A 72 -10.80 -38.47 -1.16
N ARG A 73 -10.05 -39.55 -1.39
CA ARG A 73 -8.64 -39.64 -1.09
C ARG A 73 -7.94 -38.39 -1.64
N VAL A 74 -6.86 -37.95 -1.01
CA VAL A 74 -6.17 -36.69 -1.36
C VAL A 74 -5.77 -36.63 -2.84
N ASP A 75 -5.54 -37.79 -3.48
CA ASP A 75 -5.25 -37.95 -4.91
C ASP A 75 -6.44 -37.72 -5.86
N GLN A 76 -7.67 -37.66 -5.35
CA GLN A 76 -8.88 -37.36 -6.14
C GLN A 76 -9.40 -35.93 -5.92
N ARG A 77 -8.73 -35.13 -5.07
CA ARG A 77 -9.15 -33.76 -4.80
C ARG A 77 -8.51 -32.80 -5.79
N SER A 78 -9.32 -31.88 -6.29
CA SER A 78 -8.86 -30.75 -7.10
C SER A 78 -8.43 -29.63 -6.16
N ILE A 79 -7.13 -29.54 -5.86
CA ILE A 79 -6.58 -28.52 -4.95
C ILE A 79 -5.68 -27.56 -5.72
N ILE A 80 -5.88 -26.27 -5.52
CA ILE A 80 -5.02 -25.21 -6.07
C ILE A 80 -4.05 -24.75 -4.98
N TYR A 81 -2.75 -24.82 -5.25
CA TYR A 81 -1.73 -24.25 -4.39
C TYR A 81 -1.17 -22.95 -4.97
N ARG A 82 -1.17 -21.91 -4.15
CA ARG A 82 -0.55 -20.62 -4.44
C ARG A 82 0.41 -20.26 -3.30
N GLY A 83 1.63 -19.91 -3.64
CA GLY A 83 2.64 -19.48 -2.68
C GLY A 83 3.23 -18.14 -3.06
N SER A 84 3.46 -17.28 -2.08
CA SER A 84 4.33 -16.11 -2.20
C SER A 84 5.49 -16.24 -1.22
N VAL A 85 6.72 -15.99 -1.67
CA VAL A 85 7.92 -16.05 -0.83
C VAL A 85 8.80 -14.87 -1.13
N THR A 86 9.19 -14.14 -0.09
CA THR A 86 10.18 -13.07 -0.19
C THR A 86 11.47 -13.53 0.46
N VAL A 87 12.57 -13.48 -0.30
CA VAL A 87 13.88 -13.97 0.14
C VAL A 87 14.92 -12.87 -0.07
N ARG A 88 15.61 -12.48 1.01
CA ARG A 88 16.78 -11.61 0.93
C ARG A 88 18.00 -12.42 0.52
N VAL A 89 18.65 -12.00 -0.57
CA VAL A 89 19.78 -12.68 -1.19
C VAL A 89 20.95 -11.73 -1.39
N LYS A 90 22.17 -12.28 -1.41
CA LYS A 90 23.38 -11.48 -1.65
C LYS A 90 23.49 -11.01 -3.10
N ASP A 91 23.10 -11.87 -4.05
CA ASP A 91 23.09 -11.60 -5.48
C ASP A 91 21.76 -12.07 -6.07
N VAL A 92 20.97 -11.10 -6.52
CA VAL A 92 19.63 -11.32 -7.08
C VAL A 92 19.71 -12.07 -8.42
N ASN A 93 20.71 -11.81 -9.25
CA ASN A 93 20.85 -12.47 -10.55
C ASN A 93 21.24 -13.94 -10.38
N ALA A 94 22.18 -14.22 -9.46
CA ALA A 94 22.56 -15.59 -9.14
C ALA A 94 21.40 -16.38 -8.54
N ALA A 95 20.67 -15.79 -7.58
CA ALA A 95 19.50 -16.41 -6.96
C ALA A 95 18.39 -16.70 -7.99
N THR A 96 18.17 -15.78 -8.93
CA THR A 96 17.19 -15.97 -10.01
C THR A 96 17.57 -17.15 -10.92
N GLY A 97 18.85 -17.28 -11.28
CA GLY A 97 19.34 -18.43 -12.04
C GLY A 97 19.17 -19.76 -11.30
N GLN A 98 19.44 -19.77 -9.99
CA GLN A 98 19.23 -20.96 -9.14
C GLN A 98 17.75 -21.31 -9.01
N ALA A 99 16.88 -20.32 -8.80
CA ALA A 99 15.43 -20.49 -8.73
C ALA A 99 14.87 -21.09 -10.03
N THR A 100 15.38 -20.62 -11.17
CA THR A 100 15.06 -21.19 -12.49
C THR A 100 15.45 -22.67 -12.56
N GLY A 101 16.67 -23.00 -12.15
CA GLY A 101 17.15 -24.39 -12.16
C GLY A 101 16.33 -25.30 -11.24
N ILE A 102 15.96 -24.81 -10.05
CA ILE A 102 15.07 -25.52 -9.11
C ILE A 102 13.71 -25.78 -9.77
N ALA A 103 13.11 -24.75 -10.36
CA ALA A 103 11.81 -24.87 -11.03
C ALA A 103 11.84 -25.89 -12.17
N THR A 104 12.85 -25.83 -13.04
CA THR A 104 13.00 -26.79 -14.15
C THR A 104 13.26 -28.21 -13.66
N THR A 105 14.05 -28.39 -12.60
CA THR A 105 14.32 -29.72 -12.01
C THR A 105 13.06 -30.33 -11.39
N ALA A 106 12.18 -29.50 -10.84
CA ALA A 106 10.87 -29.92 -10.33
C ALA A 106 9.85 -30.24 -11.45
N GLY A 107 10.23 -30.10 -12.72
CA GLY A 107 9.34 -30.31 -13.87
C GLY A 107 8.43 -29.11 -14.18
N GLY A 108 8.75 -27.94 -13.63
CA GLY A 108 8.04 -26.69 -13.86
C GLY A 108 8.75 -25.74 -14.83
N PHE A 109 8.18 -24.56 -14.99
CA PHE A 109 8.69 -23.50 -15.86
C PHE A 109 8.44 -22.10 -15.29
N ILE A 110 9.07 -21.09 -15.88
CA ILE A 110 8.89 -19.69 -15.51
C ILE A 110 7.71 -19.12 -16.30
N GLY A 111 6.70 -18.61 -15.59
CA GLY A 111 5.57 -17.90 -16.18
C GLY A 111 5.85 -16.40 -16.38
N SER A 112 6.59 -15.78 -15.46
CA SER A 112 7.06 -14.40 -15.62
C SER A 112 8.37 -14.17 -14.87
N ASP A 113 9.16 -13.23 -15.39
CA ASP A 113 10.43 -12.80 -14.82
C ASP A 113 10.53 -11.28 -14.96
N ASN A 114 10.47 -10.58 -13.83
CA ASN A 114 10.57 -9.14 -13.76
C ASN A 114 11.73 -8.73 -12.86
N ARG A 115 12.69 -7.98 -13.38
CA ARG A 115 13.92 -7.62 -12.67
C ARG A 115 14.17 -6.13 -12.70
N THR A 116 14.47 -5.58 -11.54
CA THR A 116 14.90 -4.20 -11.37
C THR A 116 16.33 -4.21 -10.86
N SER A 117 17.29 -3.84 -11.72
CA SER A 117 18.69 -3.71 -11.33
C SER A 117 18.98 -2.27 -10.90
N THR A 118 19.63 -2.09 -9.76
CA THR A 118 20.22 -0.81 -9.37
C THR A 118 21.73 -0.97 -9.21
N THR A 119 22.48 0.09 -9.54
CA THR A 119 23.95 0.09 -9.61
C THR A 119 24.63 -0.29 -8.28
N ASN A 120 23.90 -0.26 -7.16
CA ASN A 120 24.44 -0.47 -5.81
C ASN A 120 24.02 -1.80 -5.16
N GLY A 121 23.64 -2.83 -5.92
CA GLY A 121 23.32 -4.15 -5.35
C GLY A 121 21.97 -4.27 -4.64
N ALA A 122 21.21 -3.17 -4.52
CA ALA A 122 19.81 -3.13 -4.05
C ALA A 122 18.79 -3.55 -5.14
N GLY A 123 19.18 -4.48 -6.02
CA GLY A 123 18.28 -4.97 -7.06
C GLY A 123 17.11 -5.75 -6.47
N THR A 124 16.02 -5.85 -7.22
CA THR A 124 14.87 -6.70 -6.90
C THR A 124 14.52 -7.56 -8.09
N ALA A 125 14.09 -8.79 -7.86
CA ALA A 125 13.56 -9.64 -8.91
C ALA A 125 12.30 -10.34 -8.42
N THR A 126 11.27 -10.38 -9.25
CA THR A 126 10.03 -11.11 -9.00
C THR A 126 9.85 -12.14 -10.10
N LEU A 127 9.77 -13.40 -9.70
CA LEU A 127 9.57 -14.53 -10.58
C LEU A 127 8.25 -15.20 -10.25
N MET A 128 7.49 -15.53 -11.28
CA MET A 128 6.33 -16.42 -11.16
C MET A 128 6.69 -17.77 -11.74
N LEU A 129 6.68 -18.80 -10.91
CA LEU A 129 7.03 -20.17 -11.26
C LEU A 129 5.75 -21.02 -11.31
N ARG A 130 5.61 -21.80 -12.39
CA ARG A 130 4.54 -22.79 -12.55
C ARG A 130 5.14 -24.17 -12.35
N ILE A 131 4.79 -24.82 -11.24
CA ILE A 131 5.39 -26.08 -10.77
C ILE A 131 4.29 -27.14 -10.61
N PRO A 132 4.54 -28.42 -10.93
CA PRO A 132 3.59 -29.50 -10.61
C PRO A 132 3.16 -29.48 -9.14
N ALA A 133 1.86 -29.66 -8.87
CA ALA A 133 1.31 -29.55 -7.52
C ALA A 133 2.00 -30.46 -6.49
N ASP A 134 2.35 -31.69 -6.90
CA ASP A 134 3.05 -32.66 -6.05
C ASP A 134 4.45 -32.20 -5.59
N LYS A 135 5.04 -31.23 -6.30
CA LYS A 135 6.38 -30.69 -6.04
C LYS A 135 6.34 -29.30 -5.43
N PHE A 136 5.16 -28.74 -5.18
CA PHE A 136 5.00 -27.38 -4.66
C PHE A 136 5.77 -27.18 -3.34
N GLY A 137 5.47 -27.97 -2.31
CA GLY A 137 6.08 -27.81 -0.98
C GLY A 137 7.60 -27.93 -1.00
N THR A 138 8.12 -28.96 -1.67
CA THR A 138 9.57 -29.17 -1.80
C THR A 138 10.26 -28.02 -2.54
N THR A 139 9.59 -27.44 -3.54
CA THR A 139 10.15 -26.33 -4.33
C THR A 139 10.18 -25.04 -3.53
N VAL A 140 9.09 -24.72 -2.81
CA VAL A 140 9.03 -23.57 -1.89
C VAL A 140 10.16 -23.62 -0.86
N ASP A 141 10.39 -24.79 -0.27
CA ASP A 141 11.47 -24.97 0.73
C ASP A 141 12.88 -24.91 0.14
N GLN A 142 13.06 -25.26 -1.13
CA GLN A 142 14.35 -25.08 -1.81
C GLN A 142 14.60 -23.60 -2.14
N LEU A 143 13.55 -22.88 -2.55
CA LEU A 143 13.62 -21.46 -2.88
C LEU A 143 13.93 -20.61 -1.65
N SER A 144 13.34 -20.92 -0.49
CA SER A 144 13.63 -20.19 0.76
C SER A 144 15.08 -20.35 1.22
N LYS A 145 15.71 -21.51 0.94
CA LYS A 145 17.11 -21.78 1.29
C LYS A 145 18.14 -21.04 0.44
N LEU A 146 17.72 -20.36 -0.63
CA LEU A 146 18.62 -19.54 -1.47
C LEU A 146 19.11 -18.29 -0.73
N GLY A 147 18.43 -17.88 0.34
CA GLY A 147 18.78 -16.72 1.13
C GLY A 147 18.14 -16.72 2.51
N THR A 148 17.81 -15.53 3.02
CA THR A 148 17.06 -15.37 4.26
C THR A 148 15.61 -15.10 3.91
N GLU A 149 14.71 -16.01 4.28
CA GLU A 149 13.27 -15.83 4.13
C GLU A 149 12.79 -14.67 5.01
N GLU A 150 12.18 -13.67 4.40
CA GLU A 150 11.56 -12.54 5.12
C GLU A 150 10.06 -12.71 5.26
N HIS A 151 9.44 -13.31 4.25
CA HIS A 151 8.00 -13.52 4.20
C HIS A 151 7.67 -14.79 3.45
N ARG A 152 6.67 -15.52 3.93
CA ARG A 152 6.09 -16.68 3.27
C ARG A 152 4.58 -16.67 3.50
N GLU A 153 3.85 -16.79 2.41
CA GLU A 153 2.41 -16.98 2.42
C GLU A 153 2.08 -18.18 1.52
N ILE A 154 1.27 -19.09 2.04
CA ILE A 154 0.79 -20.25 1.28
C ILE A 154 -0.72 -20.27 1.41
N ASN A 155 -1.40 -20.20 0.27
CA ASN A 155 -2.83 -20.33 0.16
C ASN A 155 -3.18 -21.63 -0.58
N THR A 156 -4.14 -22.37 -0.03
CA THR A 156 -4.62 -23.64 -0.57
C THR A 156 -6.12 -23.57 -0.69
N GLU A 157 -6.64 -23.90 -1.87
CA GLU A 157 -8.06 -23.80 -2.20
C GLU A 157 -8.53 -25.15 -2.76
N ASP A 158 -9.50 -25.78 -2.08
CA ASP A 158 -10.14 -27.02 -2.57
C ASP A 158 -11.29 -26.64 -3.51
N VAL A 159 -11.13 -26.96 -4.79
CA VAL A 159 -12.08 -26.67 -5.87
C VAL A 159 -12.72 -27.96 -6.41
N THR A 160 -12.74 -29.02 -5.61
CA THR A 160 -13.30 -30.31 -6.02
C THR A 160 -14.78 -30.20 -6.33
N GLU A 161 -15.56 -29.55 -5.46
CA GLU A 161 -16.99 -29.32 -5.70
C GLU A 161 -17.24 -28.47 -6.95
N GLU A 162 -16.47 -27.41 -7.15
CA GLU A 162 -16.60 -26.55 -8.34
C GLU A 162 -16.29 -27.31 -9.63
N THR A 163 -15.28 -28.19 -9.60
CA THR A 163 -14.92 -29.02 -10.75
C THR A 163 -16.06 -29.99 -11.11
N VAL A 164 -16.65 -30.64 -10.11
CA VAL A 164 -17.78 -31.57 -10.30
C VAL A 164 -19.03 -30.84 -10.79
N ASP A 165 -19.34 -29.66 -10.24
CA ASP A 165 -20.46 -28.82 -10.71
C ASP A 165 -20.28 -28.41 -12.18
N LEU A 166 -19.08 -27.93 -12.55
CA LEU A 166 -18.79 -27.56 -13.93
C LEU A 166 -18.98 -28.73 -14.89
N ASP A 167 -18.60 -29.94 -14.49
CA ASP A 167 -18.77 -31.15 -15.31
C ASP A 167 -20.23 -31.50 -15.53
N ALA A 168 -21.05 -31.45 -14.48
CA ALA A 168 -22.49 -31.65 -14.58
C ALA A 168 -23.13 -30.59 -15.48
N ARG A 169 -22.75 -29.32 -15.32
CA ARG A 169 -23.28 -28.20 -16.12
C ARG A 169 -22.87 -28.29 -17.59
N ILE A 170 -21.61 -28.65 -17.88
CA ILE A 170 -21.13 -28.87 -19.24
C ILE A 170 -21.91 -30.01 -19.90
N ALA A 171 -22.13 -31.13 -19.21
CA ALA A 171 -22.89 -32.25 -19.75
C ALA A 171 -24.34 -31.87 -20.10
N VAL A 172 -25.02 -31.14 -19.22
CA VAL A 172 -26.38 -30.62 -19.47
C VAL A 172 -26.38 -29.66 -20.65
N GLN A 173 -25.43 -28.72 -20.71
CA GLN A 173 -25.37 -27.73 -21.78
C GLN A 173 -25.04 -28.36 -23.14
N GLN A 174 -24.16 -29.36 -23.16
CA GLN A 174 -23.86 -30.13 -24.37
C GLN A 174 -25.12 -30.82 -24.91
N ALA A 175 -25.88 -31.50 -24.05
CA ALA A 175 -27.13 -32.15 -24.46
C ALA A 175 -28.17 -31.14 -25.01
N ARG A 176 -28.21 -29.91 -24.46
CA ARG A 176 -29.05 -28.82 -24.96
C ARG A 176 -28.62 -28.34 -26.34
N VAL A 177 -27.31 -28.14 -26.56
CA VAL A 177 -26.76 -27.77 -27.88
C VAL A 177 -27.08 -28.84 -28.92
N ASP A 178 -26.86 -30.12 -28.59
CA ASP A 178 -27.11 -31.22 -29.52
C ASP A 178 -28.59 -31.36 -29.87
N SER A 179 -29.48 -31.14 -28.90
CA SER A 179 -30.92 -31.10 -29.13
C SER A 179 -31.32 -29.92 -30.00
N GLY A 180 -30.76 -28.72 -29.74
CA GLY A 180 -30.97 -27.53 -30.55
C GLY A 180 -30.54 -27.72 -32.01
N ARG A 181 -29.38 -28.34 -32.25
CA ARG A 181 -28.88 -28.68 -33.59
C ARG A 181 -29.81 -29.66 -34.32
N LYS A 182 -30.36 -30.66 -33.61
CA LYS A 182 -31.35 -31.59 -34.20
C LYS A 182 -32.64 -30.90 -34.59
N LEU A 183 -33.13 -29.96 -33.78
CA LEU A 183 -34.31 -29.15 -34.10
C LEU A 183 -34.03 -28.20 -35.27
N LEU A 184 -32.82 -27.64 -35.35
CA LEU A 184 -32.39 -26.77 -36.46
C LEU A 184 -32.43 -27.51 -37.80
N ALA A 185 -32.00 -28.78 -37.82
CA ALA A 185 -32.08 -29.63 -39.01
C ALA A 185 -33.51 -29.96 -39.46
N GLN A 186 -34.52 -29.75 -38.60
CA GLN A 186 -35.93 -30.03 -38.89
C GLN A 186 -36.75 -28.77 -39.20
N ALA A 187 -36.15 -27.58 -39.07
CA ALA A 187 -36.84 -26.31 -39.29
C ALA A 187 -37.31 -26.16 -40.75
N LYS A 188 -38.57 -25.73 -40.94
CA LYS A 188 -39.19 -25.63 -42.27
C LYS A 188 -39.43 -24.20 -42.74
N SER A 189 -39.40 -23.23 -41.84
CA SER A 189 -39.55 -21.81 -42.17
C SER A 189 -38.25 -21.04 -41.95
N LEU A 190 -38.00 -20.01 -42.76
CA LEU A 190 -36.81 -19.18 -42.64
C LEU A 190 -36.76 -18.43 -41.30
N ASN A 191 -37.91 -18.00 -40.78
CA ASN A 191 -37.98 -17.32 -39.49
C ASN A 191 -37.63 -18.26 -38.33
N GLU A 192 -38.17 -19.49 -38.34
CA GLU A 192 -37.77 -20.53 -37.38
C GLU A 192 -36.28 -20.84 -37.47
N LEU A 193 -35.74 -20.97 -38.68
CA LEU A 193 -34.32 -21.26 -38.88
C LEU A 193 -33.44 -20.19 -38.24
N VAL A 194 -33.68 -18.91 -38.54
CA VAL A 194 -32.88 -17.79 -38.00
C VAL A 194 -33.00 -17.70 -36.47
N MET A 195 -34.21 -17.88 -35.94
CA MET A 195 -34.43 -17.82 -34.49
C MET A 195 -33.73 -18.97 -33.78
N LEU A 196 -33.79 -20.18 -34.33
CA LEU A 196 -33.17 -21.35 -33.73
C LEU A 196 -31.65 -21.35 -33.89
N GLU A 197 -31.12 -20.83 -35.00
CA GLU A 197 -29.69 -20.61 -35.22
C GLU A 197 -29.11 -19.66 -34.16
N LYS A 198 -29.79 -18.53 -33.92
CA LYS A 198 -29.39 -17.57 -32.87
C LYS A 198 -29.37 -18.21 -31.48
N GLU A 199 -30.38 -19.01 -31.16
CA GLU A 199 -30.46 -19.71 -29.89
C GLU A 199 -29.33 -20.73 -29.76
N VAL A 200 -29.10 -21.57 -30.78
CA VAL A 200 -28.01 -22.55 -30.80
C VAL A 200 -26.65 -21.85 -30.65
N ALA A 201 -26.40 -20.78 -31.39
CA ALA A 201 -25.15 -20.00 -31.28
C ALA A 201 -24.92 -19.46 -29.85
N THR A 202 -25.98 -18.98 -29.21
CA THR A 202 -25.92 -18.53 -27.80
C THR A 202 -25.55 -19.69 -26.87
N ARG A 203 -26.19 -20.86 -27.04
CA ARG A 203 -25.93 -22.05 -26.22
C ARG A 203 -24.52 -22.61 -26.40
N GLU A 204 -23.99 -22.54 -27.63
CA GLU A 204 -22.61 -22.91 -27.94
C GLU A 204 -21.61 -21.96 -27.28
N ALA A 205 -21.89 -20.65 -27.27
CA ALA A 205 -21.05 -19.68 -26.56
C ALA A 205 -21.04 -19.93 -25.04
N ASP A 206 -22.21 -20.23 -24.45
CA ASP A 206 -22.32 -20.59 -23.03
C ASP A 206 -21.51 -21.86 -22.70
N LEU A 207 -21.62 -22.89 -23.54
CA LEU A 207 -20.87 -24.14 -23.39
C LEU A 207 -19.36 -23.89 -23.46
N ALA A 208 -18.91 -23.12 -24.45
CA ALA A 208 -17.50 -22.77 -24.63
C ALA A 208 -16.95 -22.00 -23.41
N SER A 209 -17.76 -21.12 -22.82
CA SER A 209 -17.42 -20.40 -21.59
C SER A 209 -17.22 -21.37 -20.41
N LEU A 210 -18.17 -22.30 -20.19
CA LEU A 210 -18.04 -23.31 -19.12
C LEU A 210 -16.82 -24.20 -19.31
N GLN A 211 -16.58 -24.67 -20.54
CA GLN A 211 -15.39 -25.46 -20.87
C GLN A 211 -14.10 -24.67 -20.67
N GLY A 212 -14.11 -23.36 -20.95
CA GLY A 212 -13.02 -22.45 -20.65
C GLY A 212 -12.70 -22.37 -19.15
N LYS A 213 -13.73 -22.25 -18.31
CA LYS A 213 -13.57 -22.26 -16.85
C LYS A 213 -13.00 -23.58 -16.34
N LYS A 214 -13.53 -24.72 -16.82
CA LYS A 214 -13.01 -26.05 -16.47
C LYS A 214 -11.52 -26.17 -16.83
N ARG A 215 -11.12 -25.80 -18.05
CA ARG A 215 -9.72 -25.83 -18.49
C ARG A 215 -8.82 -24.99 -17.59
N ARG A 216 -9.27 -23.81 -17.17
CA ARG A 216 -8.53 -22.95 -16.26
C ARG A 216 -8.33 -23.60 -14.88
N LEU A 217 -9.39 -24.17 -14.29
CA LEU A 217 -9.29 -24.85 -13.01
C LEU A 217 -8.37 -26.07 -13.09
N ALA A 218 -8.49 -26.88 -14.15
CA ALA A 218 -7.60 -28.01 -14.39
C ALA A 218 -6.12 -27.59 -14.47
N ASP A 219 -5.83 -26.45 -15.08
CA ASP A 219 -4.47 -25.91 -15.17
C ASP A 219 -3.96 -25.40 -13.81
N LEU A 220 -4.85 -24.85 -12.97
CA LEU A 220 -4.52 -24.37 -11.63
C LEU A 220 -4.36 -25.51 -10.61
N THR A 221 -5.00 -26.65 -10.82
CA THR A 221 -4.87 -27.83 -9.96
C THR A 221 -3.70 -28.72 -10.38
N ALA A 222 -3.42 -28.82 -11.68
CA ALA A 222 -2.26 -29.56 -12.19
C ALA A 222 -0.94 -28.84 -11.88
N LEU A 223 -0.93 -27.51 -12.04
CA LEU A 223 0.25 -26.68 -11.80
C LEU A 223 -0.07 -25.66 -10.70
N SER A 224 0.79 -25.62 -9.70
CA SER A 224 0.80 -24.61 -8.65
C SER A 224 1.56 -23.36 -9.09
N THR A 225 1.21 -22.23 -8.49
CA THR A 225 1.87 -20.94 -8.76
C THR A 225 2.68 -20.51 -7.55
N ILE A 226 3.98 -20.29 -7.74
CA ILE A 226 4.87 -19.76 -6.71
C ILE A 226 5.39 -18.41 -7.20
N THR A 227 5.08 -17.34 -6.49
CA THR A 227 5.66 -16.02 -6.71
C THR A 227 6.82 -15.83 -5.76
N VAL A 228 8.03 -15.73 -6.29
CA VAL A 228 9.24 -15.50 -5.50
C VAL A 228 9.75 -14.09 -5.74
N THR A 229 9.93 -13.34 -4.65
CA THR A 229 10.53 -12.01 -4.68
C THR A 229 11.90 -12.07 -4.03
N PHE A 230 12.95 -11.80 -4.81
CA PHE A 230 14.31 -11.68 -4.34
C PHE A 230 14.64 -10.21 -4.07
N LEU A 231 15.12 -9.94 -2.86
CA LEU A 231 15.57 -8.61 -2.44
C LEU A 231 17.09 -8.63 -2.25
N GLY A 232 17.78 -7.67 -2.85
CA GLY A 232 19.21 -7.43 -2.59
C GLY A 232 19.45 -7.01 -1.12
N PRO A 233 20.70 -7.07 -0.64
CA PRO A 233 21.03 -6.81 0.77
C PRO A 233 20.64 -5.40 1.23
N ASP A 234 20.78 -4.40 0.37
CA ASP A 234 20.44 -3.00 0.65
C ASP A 234 19.08 -2.57 0.06
N ALA A 235 18.31 -3.50 -0.53
CA ALA A 235 16.96 -3.20 -0.98
C ALA A 235 16.05 -3.03 0.23
N ALA A 236 15.26 -1.95 0.22
CA ALA A 236 14.22 -1.75 1.22
C ALA A 236 13.30 -2.98 1.21
N ALA A 237 13.17 -3.64 2.36
CA ALA A 237 12.17 -4.69 2.51
C ALA A 237 10.80 -4.08 2.19
N VAL A 238 9.99 -4.78 1.39
CA VAL A 238 8.55 -4.51 1.37
C VAL A 238 8.06 -4.98 2.72
N ALA A 239 8.12 -4.09 3.71
CA ALA A 239 7.49 -4.35 5.00
C ALA A 239 6.01 -4.62 4.70
N PRO A 240 5.40 -5.68 5.26
CA PRO A 240 3.96 -5.80 5.21
C PRO A 240 3.40 -4.50 5.82
N GLU A 241 2.57 -3.80 5.04
CA GLU A 241 1.80 -2.65 5.53
C GLU A 241 0.93 -3.17 6.68
N GLU A 242 1.45 -3.11 7.91
CA GLU A 242 0.62 -3.30 9.08
C GLU A 242 -0.50 -2.26 8.98
N PRO A 243 -1.78 -2.67 9.14
CA PRO A 243 -2.89 -1.75 9.03
C PRO A 243 -2.62 -0.56 9.96
N PRO A 244 -2.62 0.69 9.45
CA PRO A 244 -2.17 1.84 10.22
C PRO A 244 -3.10 2.04 11.41
N GLY A 245 -2.70 1.50 12.57
CA GLY A 245 -3.36 1.73 13.84
C GLY A 245 -3.07 3.15 14.33
N PHE A 246 -3.93 3.65 15.20
CA PHE A 246 -3.74 4.96 15.86
C PHE A 246 -2.34 5.08 16.51
N LEU A 247 -1.83 3.98 17.09
CA LEU A 247 -0.51 3.95 17.73
C LEU A 247 0.65 4.01 16.73
N SER A 248 0.55 3.38 15.56
CA SER A 248 1.60 3.49 14.53
C SER A 248 1.60 4.89 13.90
N GLY A 249 0.42 5.50 13.73
CA GLY A 249 0.30 6.91 13.33
C GLY A 249 0.92 7.87 14.34
N LEU A 250 0.74 7.63 15.65
CA LEU A 250 1.35 8.44 16.71
C LEU A 250 2.88 8.29 16.74
N ALA A 251 3.39 7.06 16.60
CA ALA A 251 4.83 6.80 16.54
C ALA A 251 5.47 7.46 15.30
N ALA A 252 4.85 7.32 14.13
CA ALA A 252 5.30 7.97 12.91
C ALA A 252 5.27 9.51 13.03
N GLY A 253 4.23 10.07 13.67
CA GLY A 253 4.14 11.51 13.96
C GLY A 253 5.23 12.00 14.92
N TRP A 254 5.60 11.19 15.91
CA TRP A 254 6.67 11.51 16.85
C TRP A 254 8.05 11.47 16.18
N ASP A 255 8.31 10.49 15.32
CA ASP A 255 9.55 10.43 14.53
C ASP A 255 9.66 11.60 13.56
N ALA A 256 8.55 12.00 12.92
CA ALA A 256 8.50 13.19 12.08
C ALA A 256 8.82 14.47 12.86
N LEU A 257 8.34 14.59 14.10
CA LEU A 257 8.67 15.71 14.99
C LEU A 257 10.17 15.75 15.29
N LEU A 258 10.78 14.63 15.69
CA LEU A 258 12.21 14.55 15.97
C LEU A 258 13.07 14.82 14.73
N ALA A 259 12.63 14.36 13.56
CA ALA A 259 13.29 14.66 12.29
C ALA A 259 13.27 16.17 12.01
N SER A 260 12.13 16.83 12.19
CA SER A 260 12.00 18.29 12.00
C SER A 260 12.89 19.08 12.99
N LEU A 261 12.96 18.64 14.24
CA LEU A 261 13.81 19.25 15.27
C LEU A 261 15.29 19.08 14.94
N LYS A 262 15.70 17.89 14.50
CA LYS A 262 17.07 17.64 14.02
C LYS A 262 17.44 18.61 12.90
N VAL A 263 16.58 18.74 11.87
CA VAL A 263 16.80 19.68 10.76
C VAL A 263 16.98 21.11 11.27
N LEU A 264 16.10 21.57 12.17
CA LEU A 264 16.17 22.90 12.76
C LEU A 264 17.51 23.13 13.51
N LEU A 265 17.95 22.17 14.33
CA LEU A 265 19.23 22.25 15.03
C LEU A 265 20.41 22.28 14.08
N THR A 266 20.41 21.48 13.01
CA THR A 266 21.48 21.53 11.99
C THR A 266 21.54 22.88 11.29
N VAL A 267 20.40 23.49 10.96
CA VAL A 267 20.36 24.84 10.36
C VAL A 267 20.89 25.89 11.33
N LEU A 268 20.48 25.83 12.60
CA LEU A 268 21.00 26.71 13.66
C LEU A 268 22.51 26.55 13.85
N GLY A 269 23.02 25.32 13.89
CA GLY A 269 24.44 25.02 13.98
C GLY A 269 25.23 25.53 12.77
N ALA A 270 24.66 25.41 11.57
CA ALA A 270 25.28 25.93 10.34
C ALA A 270 25.32 27.47 10.29
N LEU A 271 24.36 28.16 10.91
CA LEU A 271 24.32 29.62 10.98
C LEU A 271 25.22 30.21 12.08
N LEU A 272 25.57 29.41 13.10
CA LEU A 272 26.34 29.85 14.26
C LEU A 272 27.71 30.49 13.92
N PRO A 273 28.51 29.97 12.96
CA PRO A 273 29.77 30.61 12.55
C PRO A 273 29.55 31.99 11.92
N TRP A 274 28.48 32.16 11.14
CA TRP A 274 28.15 33.43 10.50
C TRP A 274 27.67 34.47 11.50
N VAL A 275 26.86 34.05 12.48
CA VAL A 275 26.42 34.92 13.58
C VAL A 275 27.60 35.39 14.42
N ILE A 276 28.59 34.54 14.68
CA ILE A 276 29.80 34.95 15.41
C ILE A 276 30.65 35.89 14.55
N ALA A 277 30.90 35.54 13.28
CA ALA A 277 31.77 36.31 12.39
C ALA A 277 31.21 37.71 12.07
N LEU A 278 29.90 37.85 11.89
CA LEU A 278 29.24 39.12 11.57
C LEU A 278 28.69 39.85 12.81
N GLY A 279 28.24 39.10 13.83
CA GLY A 279 27.65 39.67 15.04
C GLY A 279 28.67 40.39 15.93
N LEU A 280 29.88 39.83 16.11
CA LEU A 280 30.95 40.45 16.88
C LEU A 280 31.38 41.84 16.34
N PRO A 281 31.65 42.03 15.03
CA PRO A 281 32.02 43.34 14.52
C PRO A 281 30.86 44.34 14.56
N ILE A 282 29.62 43.92 14.28
CA ILE A 282 28.44 44.80 14.36
C ILE A 282 28.20 45.26 15.81
N TRP A 283 28.34 44.35 16.78
CA TRP A 283 28.21 44.70 18.19
C TRP A 283 29.31 45.65 18.65
N GLY A 284 30.56 45.43 18.23
CA GLY A 284 31.68 46.35 18.49
C GLY A 284 31.44 47.74 17.90
N LEU A 285 30.91 47.82 16.68
CA LEU A 285 30.60 49.09 16.00
C LEU A 285 29.48 49.85 16.72
N LEU A 286 28.41 49.15 17.13
CA LEU A 286 27.30 49.74 17.89
C LEU A 286 27.73 50.17 19.29
N TYR A 287 28.60 49.41 19.95
CA TYR A 287 29.17 49.77 21.24
C TYR A 287 30.01 51.05 21.14
N LEU A 288 30.86 51.17 20.10
CA LEU A 288 31.59 52.41 19.82
C LEU A 288 30.63 53.57 19.52
N TYR A 289 29.62 53.36 18.68
CA TYR A 289 28.67 54.41 18.31
C TYR A 289 27.89 54.94 19.53
N ARG A 290 27.46 54.06 20.44
CA ARG A 290 26.82 54.46 21.71
C ARG A 290 27.79 55.13 22.68
N ARG A 291 29.06 54.76 22.66
CA ARG A 291 30.11 55.38 23.49
C ARG A 291 30.47 56.78 22.99
N LEU A 292 30.49 57.01 21.68
CA LEU A 292 30.77 58.32 21.08
C LEU A 292 29.52 59.24 21.03
N GLY A 293 28.30 58.68 21.01
CA GLY A 293 27.05 59.44 21.00
C GLY A 293 26.64 60.09 22.33
N ARG A 294 27.36 59.82 23.43
CA ARG A 294 27.07 60.41 24.76
C ARG A 294 27.63 61.82 24.98
N GLY A 295 28.25 62.43 23.96
CA GLY A 295 29.01 63.67 24.10
C GLY A 295 28.48 64.92 23.37
N ARG A 296 27.31 64.91 22.72
CA ARG A 296 26.81 66.10 21.99
C ARG A 296 25.29 66.29 22.04
N LEU A 297 24.81 66.79 23.18
CA LEU A 297 23.68 67.72 23.28
C LEU A 297 24.26 68.93 24.02
N GLY A 298 24.84 69.92 23.35
CA GLY A 298 24.14 71.11 22.87
C GLY A 298 24.54 72.33 23.73
N ARG A 299 25.60 73.06 23.36
CA ARG A 299 25.97 74.37 23.92
C ARG A 299 25.67 75.45 22.86
N PRO A 300 24.76 76.41 23.10
CA PRO A 300 24.71 77.62 22.27
C PRO A 300 25.90 78.52 22.59
N ALA A 301 26.40 79.18 21.54
CA ALA A 301 27.62 79.96 21.50
C ALA A 301 27.50 81.30 22.24
N LEU A 302 28.54 81.63 23.01
CA LEU A 302 28.81 82.99 23.51
C LEU A 302 29.85 83.63 22.58
N VAL A 303 29.42 84.63 21.81
CA VAL A 303 30.30 85.56 21.10
C VAL A 303 30.76 86.62 22.11
N ALA A 304 32.07 86.81 22.20
CA ALA A 304 32.71 87.88 22.93
C ALA A 304 33.01 89.06 21.99
N ALA A 305 32.80 90.28 22.48
CA ALA A 305 33.57 91.46 22.06
C ALA A 305 33.53 92.52 23.17
N THR A 306 34.72 92.89 23.63
CA THR A 306 35.09 93.89 24.66
C THR A 306 35.24 95.30 24.03
N PRO A 307 35.82 96.33 24.70
CA PRO A 307 35.17 97.25 25.65
C PRO A 307 35.51 98.75 25.38
N SER A 308 34.89 99.72 26.07
CA SER A 308 35.49 101.00 26.60
C SER A 308 34.38 101.90 27.17
N ALA A 309 34.47 102.28 28.46
CA ALA A 309 34.75 103.64 29.00
C ALA A 309 33.55 104.62 28.83
N THR A 310 32.95 105.32 29.80
CA THR A 310 33.36 105.99 31.07
C THR A 310 32.04 106.40 31.81
N PRO A 311 32.01 106.66 33.13
CA PRO A 311 30.78 106.77 33.93
C PRO A 311 30.28 108.21 34.12
N ASP A 312 28.98 108.37 34.40
CA ASP A 312 28.40 109.42 35.27
C ASP A 312 26.93 109.05 35.58
N THR A 313 26.54 108.77 36.82
CA THR A 313 26.23 109.69 37.94
C THR A 313 24.74 110.05 38.00
N THR A 314 24.07 109.43 38.99
CA THR A 314 22.90 109.86 39.78
C THR A 314 21.55 110.13 39.09
N GLU A 315 20.55 109.32 39.49
CA GLU A 315 19.25 109.87 39.90
C GLU A 315 19.16 109.73 41.42
N SER A 316 19.03 110.90 42.05
CA SER A 316 18.82 111.11 43.47
C SER A 316 17.37 110.82 43.83
N THR A 317 17.14 110.50 45.10
CA THR A 317 15.89 110.66 45.87
C THR A 317 14.71 109.75 45.50
N ALA A 318 13.96 109.14 46.42
CA ALA A 318 13.98 109.07 47.88
C ALA A 318 12.81 108.13 48.30
N PRO A 319 12.73 107.74 49.58
CA PRO A 319 12.08 106.50 50.00
C PRO A 319 10.70 106.69 50.66
N LYS A 320 10.07 105.54 50.95
CA LYS A 320 9.26 105.21 52.14
C LYS A 320 8.11 106.17 52.48
N GLU A 321 6.87 105.68 52.45
CA GLU A 321 6.23 104.80 53.45
C GLU A 321 5.10 104.00 52.79
#